data_AF-A0A9E2CI82-F1
#
_entry.id   AF-A0A9E2CI82-F1
#
_cell.length_a   1.000
_cell.length_b   1.000
_cell.length_c   1.000
_cell.angle_alpha   90.00
_cell.angle_beta   90.00
_cell.angle_gamma   90.00
#
_symmetry.space_group_name_H-M   'P 1'
#
loop_
_entity.id
_entity.type
_entity.pdbx_description
1 polymer ?
#
loop_
_entity_poly.entity_id
_entity_poly.type
_entity_poly.pdbx_seq_one_letter_code
_entity_poly.pdbx_strand_id
1 'polypeptide(L)'
;ADHRLERRSMPISRDFRERLEDDILYDRRITGSMYCANCGYNLKTLPRVYTCPECGSSYNARRQPMEGIFFPSDAEPPISAMAWALGCSVLAILLLVRSFNPFREDIFFVGLIFGVLAVCLIYRASGAVGRFLKFRALAKDIIRRQAEEDD
;
A
#
# COMPACT_ATOMS: atom_id res chain seq x y z
N ALA A 1 -10.07 -54.20 -13.49
CA ALA A 1 -9.58 -53.60 -14.75
C ALA A 1 -10.59 -52.56 -15.19
N ASP A 2 -10.31 -51.33 -15.56
CA ASP A 2 -9.11 -50.50 -15.53
C ASP A 2 -9.64 -49.07 -15.79
N HIS A 3 -9.79 -48.24 -14.75
CA HIS A 3 -10.34 -46.88 -14.89
C HIS A 3 -9.22 -45.91 -15.29
N ARG A 4 -8.94 -45.89 -16.59
CA ARG A 4 -8.03 -44.93 -17.23
C ARG A 4 -8.65 -43.53 -17.22
N LEU A 5 -8.22 -42.70 -16.27
CA LEU A 5 -8.54 -41.28 -16.23
C LEU A 5 -7.76 -40.55 -17.35
N GLU A 6 -8.44 -40.31 -18.48
CA GLU A 6 -8.02 -39.36 -19.51
C GLU A 6 -8.03 -37.93 -18.93
N ARG A 7 -6.88 -37.51 -18.40
CA ARG A 7 -6.62 -36.09 -18.14
C ARG A 7 -6.49 -35.38 -19.48
N ARG A 8 -7.57 -34.73 -19.92
CA ARG A 8 -7.54 -33.76 -21.03
C ARG A 8 -6.60 -32.62 -20.63
N SER A 9 -5.41 -32.60 -21.22
CA SER A 9 -4.48 -31.47 -21.16
C SER A 9 -5.12 -30.27 -21.85
N MET A 10 -5.47 -29.24 -21.08
CA MET A 10 -5.84 -27.95 -21.67
C MET A 10 -4.63 -27.40 -22.43
N PRO A 11 -4.79 -26.95 -23.69
CA PRO A 11 -3.72 -26.28 -24.40
C PRO A 11 -3.43 -24.94 -23.72
N ILE A 12 -2.31 -24.89 -23.00
CA ILE A 12 -1.76 -23.63 -22.47
C ILE A 12 -1.49 -22.73 -23.67
N SER A 13 -2.10 -21.54 -23.70
CA SER A 13 -1.91 -20.61 -24.81
C SER A 13 -0.43 -20.21 -24.91
N ARG A 14 0.06 -20.02 -26.14
CA ARG A 14 1.46 -19.60 -26.39
C ARG A 14 1.81 -18.31 -25.64
N ASP A 15 0.87 -17.38 -25.56
CA ASP A 15 0.98 -16.14 -24.77
C ASP A 15 1.26 -16.38 -23.29
N PHE A 16 0.64 -17.40 -22.70
CA PHE A 16 0.86 -17.71 -21.28
C PHE A 16 2.22 -18.35 -21.05
N ARG A 17 2.72 -19.11 -22.04
CA ARG A 17 4.03 -19.75 -21.99
C ARG A 17 5.17 -18.73 -22.12
N GLU A 18 5.05 -17.75 -23.02
CA GLU A 18 6.05 -16.68 -23.17
C GLU A 18 6.14 -15.80 -21.91
N ARG A 19 5.01 -15.39 -21.32
CA ARG A 19 5.04 -14.64 -20.04
C ARG A 19 5.67 -15.43 -18.89
N LEU A 20 5.44 -16.74 -18.85
CA LEU A 20 6.02 -17.59 -17.82
C LEU A 20 7.52 -17.80 -18.04
N GLU A 21 7.97 -17.93 -19.29
CA GLU A 21 9.40 -18.05 -19.62
C GLU A 21 10.17 -16.75 -19.31
N ASP A 22 9.56 -15.58 -19.55
CA ASP A 22 10.14 -14.27 -19.19
C ASP A 22 10.21 -14.06 -17.67
N ASP A 23 9.18 -14.43 -16.90
CA ASP A 23 9.20 -14.38 -15.42
C ASP A 23 10.20 -15.39 -14.82
N ILE A 24 10.54 -16.45 -15.55
CA ILE A 24 11.55 -17.44 -15.12
C ILE A 24 12.97 -16.97 -15.44
N LEU A 25 13.17 -16.19 -16.51
CA LEU A 25 14.47 -15.69 -16.94
C LEU A 25 14.90 -14.40 -16.22
N TYR A 26 13.96 -13.53 -15.82
CA TYR A 26 14.28 -12.29 -15.12
C TYR A 26 14.49 -12.51 -13.60
N ASP A 27 15.72 -12.89 -13.29
CA ASP A 27 16.44 -12.65 -12.03
C ASP A 27 15.99 -13.43 -10.77
N ARG A 28 16.36 -14.72 -10.76
CA ARG A 28 16.37 -15.57 -9.56
C ARG A 28 17.47 -15.20 -8.55
N ARG A 29 18.31 -14.19 -8.80
CA ARG A 29 19.33 -13.79 -7.83
C ARG A 29 18.76 -12.76 -6.87
N ILE A 30 19.24 -12.82 -5.64
CA ILE A 30 18.86 -11.87 -4.60
C ILE A 30 19.66 -10.59 -4.86
N THR A 31 19.02 -9.55 -5.39
CA THR A 31 19.64 -8.24 -5.65
C THR A 31 19.79 -7.40 -4.38
N GLY A 32 18.89 -7.58 -3.42
CA GLY A 32 18.95 -6.93 -2.11
C GLY A 32 19.97 -7.60 -1.17
N SER A 33 20.46 -6.86 -0.18
CA SER A 33 21.18 -7.47 0.94
C SER A 33 20.19 -8.26 1.80
N MET A 34 20.33 -9.58 1.81
CA MET A 34 19.59 -10.48 2.68
C MET A 34 20.61 -11.31 3.44
N TYR A 35 20.38 -11.55 4.74
CA TYR A 35 21.29 -12.31 5.57
C TYR A 35 20.62 -13.61 6.03
N CYS A 36 21.41 -14.69 6.13
CA CYS A 36 20.92 -15.94 6.70
C CYS A 36 20.51 -15.73 8.16
N ALA A 37 19.30 -16.14 8.54
CA ALA A 37 18.81 -16.01 9.91
C ALA A 37 19.61 -16.85 10.93
N ASN A 38 20.31 -17.89 10.48
CA ASN A 38 21.05 -18.79 11.36
C ASN A 38 22.50 -18.36 11.59
N CYS A 39 23.23 -17.95 10.54
CA CYS A 39 24.66 -17.63 10.63
C CYS A 39 25.03 -16.20 10.23
N GLY A 40 24.07 -15.39 9.76
CA GLY A 40 24.32 -14.01 9.32
C GLY A 40 25.05 -13.87 7.98
N TYR A 41 25.32 -14.96 7.25
CA TYR A 41 25.97 -14.90 5.94
C TYR A 41 25.14 -14.09 4.92
N ASN A 42 25.80 -13.24 4.13
CA ASN A 42 25.13 -12.42 3.12
C ASN A 42 24.74 -13.26 1.90
N LEU A 43 23.43 -13.39 1.67
CA LEU A 43 22.83 -14.16 0.60
C LEU A 43 22.70 -13.38 -0.72
N LYS A 44 23.22 -12.16 -0.79
CA LYS A 44 23.22 -11.36 -2.04
C LYS A 44 23.88 -12.16 -3.15
N THR A 45 23.32 -12.09 -4.36
CA THR A 45 23.74 -12.83 -5.57
C THR A 45 23.47 -14.34 -5.59
N LEU A 46 23.07 -14.96 -4.48
CA LEU A 46 22.66 -16.37 -4.47
C LEU A 46 21.26 -16.56 -5.09
N PRO A 47 20.94 -17.78 -5.58
CA PRO A 47 19.62 -18.08 -6.09
C PRO A 47 18.57 -18.05 -4.96
N ARG A 48 17.34 -17.68 -5.26
CA ARG A 48 16.29 -17.46 -4.25
C ARG A 48 15.88 -18.67 -3.41
N VAL A 49 16.17 -19.90 -3.85
CA VAL A 49 15.69 -21.13 -3.20
C VAL A 49 16.83 -22.12 -3.09
N TYR A 50 17.60 -22.07 -2.00
CA TYR A 50 18.68 -23.02 -1.72
C TYR A 50 19.00 -23.08 -0.22
N THR A 51 19.99 -23.90 0.12
CA THR A 51 20.61 -23.96 1.43
C THR A 51 21.74 -22.93 1.53
N CYS A 52 21.95 -22.39 2.73
CA CYS A 52 23.07 -21.51 3.02
C CYS A 52 24.39 -22.29 2.87
N PRO A 53 25.41 -21.76 2.16
CA PRO A 53 26.67 -22.47 1.95
C PRO A 53 27.49 -22.62 3.24
N GLU A 54 27.32 -21.72 4.21
CA GLU A 54 28.07 -21.74 5.47
C GLU A 54 27.47 -22.70 6.49
N CYS A 55 26.15 -22.67 6.69
CA CYS A 55 25.49 -23.41 7.77
C CYS A 55 24.53 -24.51 7.31
N GLY A 56 24.30 -24.66 6.00
CA GLY A 56 23.38 -25.65 5.45
C GLY A 56 21.89 -25.37 5.68
N SER A 57 21.54 -24.33 6.44
CA SER A 57 20.14 -23.96 6.73
C SER A 57 19.39 -23.59 5.44
N SER A 58 18.17 -24.10 5.28
CA SER A 58 17.32 -23.73 4.15
C SER A 58 16.84 -22.28 4.30
N TYR A 59 16.92 -21.52 3.21
CA TYR A 59 16.33 -20.18 3.16
C TYR A 59 15.35 -20.08 2.00
N ASN A 60 14.30 -19.28 2.19
CA ASN A 60 13.34 -18.97 1.14
C ASN A 60 13.36 -17.46 0.90
N ALA A 61 14.11 -17.02 -0.10
CA ALA A 61 14.22 -15.61 -0.49
C ALA A 61 13.17 -15.23 -1.54
N ARG A 62 12.11 -16.04 -1.71
CA ARG A 62 10.91 -15.55 -2.39
C ARG A 62 10.47 -14.32 -1.60
N ARG A 63 10.43 -13.16 -2.27
CA ARG A 63 9.75 -11.99 -1.73
C ARG A 63 8.35 -12.48 -1.41
N GLN A 64 8.10 -12.82 -0.14
CA GLN A 64 6.73 -12.91 0.31
C GLN A 64 6.22 -11.50 0.08
N PRO A 65 5.26 -11.29 -0.83
CA PRO A 65 4.58 -10.01 -0.85
C PRO A 65 4.12 -9.87 0.59
N MET A 66 4.66 -8.89 1.30
CA MET A 66 4.19 -8.56 2.62
C MET A 66 2.82 -7.91 2.42
N GLU A 67 1.85 -8.67 1.90
CA GLU A 67 0.44 -8.35 1.89
C GLU A 67 -0.01 -8.37 3.35
N GLY A 68 0.21 -7.24 4.02
CA GLY A 68 -0.23 -7.05 5.41
C GLY A 68 0.79 -6.38 6.33
N ILE A 69 2.09 -6.38 6.02
CA ILE A 69 3.07 -5.63 6.83
C ILE A 69 3.20 -4.25 6.22
N PHE A 70 2.25 -3.39 6.58
CA PHE A 70 2.32 -1.97 6.30
C PHE A 70 3.50 -1.38 7.08
N PHE A 71 4.52 -0.92 6.37
CA PHE A 71 5.58 -0.12 6.98
C PHE A 71 4.97 1.25 7.35
N PRO A 72 4.90 1.59 8.66
CA PRO A 72 4.34 2.87 9.09
C PRO A 72 5.18 4.06 8.62
N SER A 73 6.41 3.82 8.13
CA SER A 73 7.33 4.85 7.63
C SER A 73 6.90 5.49 6.30
N ASP A 74 6.02 4.85 5.53
CA ASP A 74 5.56 5.39 4.23
C ASP A 74 4.21 6.12 4.35
N ALA A 75 3.60 6.11 5.53
CA ALA A 75 2.41 6.88 5.81
C ALA A 75 2.82 8.31 6.16
N GLU A 76 3.16 9.11 5.15
CA GLU A 76 3.25 10.56 5.34
C GLU A 76 1.94 11.02 5.99
N PRO A 77 2.01 11.63 7.18
CA PRO A 77 0.80 11.99 7.90
C PRO A 77 0.03 13.00 7.04
N PRO A 78 -1.28 12.81 6.80
CA PRO A 78 -2.07 13.63 5.88
C PRO A 78 -2.32 15.05 6.41
N ILE A 79 -1.47 15.54 7.33
CA ILE A 79 -1.57 16.85 7.98
C ILE A 79 -1.61 17.95 6.93
N SER A 80 -0.79 17.85 5.87
CA SER A 80 -0.79 18.83 4.79
C SER A 80 -2.14 18.84 4.06
N ALA A 81 -2.68 17.67 3.69
CA ALA A 81 -3.98 17.56 3.03
C ALA A 81 -5.12 18.09 3.92
N MET A 82 -5.08 17.81 5.22
CA MET A 82 -6.06 18.33 6.19
C MET A 82 -5.94 19.85 6.34
N ALA A 83 -4.72 20.40 6.36
CA ALA A 83 -4.49 21.84 6.43
C ALA A 83 -5.00 22.57 5.19
N TRP A 84 -4.75 22.04 3.99
CA TRP A 84 -5.29 22.58 2.74
C TRP A 84 -6.81 22.54 2.71
N ALA A 85 -7.42 21.43 3.13
CA ALA A 85 -8.88 21.32 3.20
C ALA A 85 -9.50 22.37 4.14
N LEU A 86 -8.94 22.53 5.35
CA LEU A 86 -9.39 23.56 6.30
C LEU A 86 -9.21 24.97 5.74
N GLY A 87 -8.06 25.26 5.12
CA GLY A 87 -7.79 26.55 4.49
C GLY A 87 -8.80 26.89 3.39
N CYS A 88 -9.10 25.93 2.50
CA CYS A 88 -10.12 26.11 1.46
C CYS A 88 -11.52 26.31 2.03
N SER A 89 -11.90 25.56 3.08
CA SER A 89 -13.19 25.72 3.73
C SER A 89 -13.35 27.10 4.38
N VAL A 90 -12.34 27.60 5.11
CA VAL A 90 -12.37 28.93 5.72
C VAL A 90 -12.46 30.02 4.66
N LEU A 91 -11.66 29.92 3.59
CA LEU A 91 -11.70 30.88 2.50
C LEU A 91 -13.07 30.91 1.80
N ALA A 92 -13.67 29.73 1.56
CA ALA A 92 -15.00 29.63 0.97
C ALA A 92 -16.05 30.32 1.86
N ILE A 93 -16.01 30.11 3.18
CA ILE A 93 -16.93 30.77 4.13
C ILE A 93 -16.73 32.29 4.10
N LEU A 94 -15.49 32.79 4.12
CA LEU A 94 -15.21 34.23 4.06
C LEU A 94 -15.72 34.87 2.77
N LEU A 95 -15.57 34.19 1.63
CA LEU A 95 -16.11 34.65 0.35
C LEU A 95 -17.64 34.68 0.36
N LEU A 96 -18.28 33.67 0.96
CA LEU A 96 -19.74 33.58 1.08
C LEU A 96 -20.30 34.68 2.00
N VAL A 97 -19.65 34.94 3.14
CA VAL A 97 -20.02 36.04 4.04
C VAL A 97 -19.82 37.39 3.33
N ARG A 98 -18.76 37.54 2.54
CA ARG A 98 -18.50 38.77 1.79
C ARG A 98 -19.49 38.97 0.64
N SER A 99 -19.94 37.89 -0.01
CA SER A 99 -20.91 37.95 -1.12
C SER A 99 -22.32 38.34 -0.68
N PHE A 100 -22.62 38.27 0.62
CA PHE A 100 -23.90 38.79 1.16
C PHE A 100 -24.05 40.32 1.05
N ASN A 101 -23.02 41.05 0.58
CA ASN A 101 -23.20 42.42 0.13
C ASN A 101 -23.83 42.42 -1.29
N PRO A 102 -25.07 42.90 -1.46
CA PRO A 102 -25.89 42.68 -2.65
C PRO A 102 -25.44 43.42 -3.93
N PHE A 103 -24.24 44.01 -3.95
CA PHE A 103 -23.80 44.91 -5.01
C PHE A 103 -22.75 44.32 -5.96
N ARG A 104 -22.45 43.01 -5.88
CA ARG A 104 -21.41 42.40 -6.72
C ARG A 104 -21.70 40.94 -7.10
N GLU A 105 -22.37 40.75 -8.23
CA GLU A 105 -22.75 39.43 -8.77
C GLU A 105 -21.53 38.55 -9.11
N ASP A 106 -20.39 39.14 -9.48
CA ASP A 106 -19.18 38.40 -9.86
C ASP A 106 -18.56 37.57 -8.72
N ILE A 107 -18.77 37.96 -7.46
CA ILE A 107 -18.18 37.28 -6.30
C ILE A 107 -18.92 35.98 -5.98
N PHE A 108 -20.20 35.88 -6.33
CA PHE A 108 -21.02 34.73 -6.00
C PHE A 108 -20.55 33.45 -6.71
N PHE A 109 -20.25 33.54 -8.01
CA PHE A 109 -19.76 32.41 -8.80
C PHE A 109 -18.41 31.89 -8.30
N VAL A 110 -17.50 32.80 -7.93
CA VAL A 110 -16.20 32.43 -7.35
C VAL A 110 -16.40 31.69 -6.03
N GLY A 111 -17.27 32.20 -5.14
CA GLY A 111 -17.62 31.53 -3.89
C GLY A 111 -18.19 30.11 -4.11
N LEU A 112 -19.06 29.93 -5.10
CA LEU A 112 -19.66 28.63 -5.44
C LEU A 112 -18.60 27.63 -5.92
N ILE A 113 -17.69 28.04 -6.81
CA ILE A 113 -16.59 27.19 -7.31
C ILE A 113 -15.69 26.74 -6.14
N PHE A 114 -15.30 27.66 -5.26
CA PHE A 114 -14.49 27.32 -4.08
C PHE A 114 -15.23 26.41 -3.10
N GLY A 115 -16.55 26.60 -2.93
CA GLY A 115 -17.39 25.71 -2.13
C GLY A 115 -17.41 24.28 -2.67
N VAL A 116 -17.62 24.10 -3.98
CA VAL A 116 -17.60 22.78 -4.63
C VAL A 116 -16.22 22.11 -4.50
N LEU A 117 -15.14 22.86 -4.74
CA LEU A 117 -13.77 22.35 -4.57
C LEU A 117 -13.50 21.90 -3.14
N ALA A 118 -13.94 22.66 -2.13
CA ALA A 118 -13.82 22.28 -0.73
C ALA A 118 -14.56 20.96 -0.43
N VAL A 119 -15.79 20.80 -0.92
CA VAL A 119 -16.56 19.55 -0.76
C VAL A 119 -15.85 18.36 -1.44
N CYS A 120 -15.33 18.53 -2.66
CA CYS A 120 -14.57 17.49 -3.34
C CYS A 120 -13.29 17.10 -2.58
N LEU A 121 -12.56 18.06 -2.01
CA LEU A 121 -11.37 17.80 -1.20
C LEU A 121 -11.72 17.05 0.09
N ILE A 122 -12.80 17.43 0.77
CA ILE A 122 -13.29 16.73 1.96
C ILE A 122 -13.69 15.29 1.61
N TYR A 123 -14.38 15.08 0.49
CA TYR A 123 -14.78 13.73 0.04
C TYR A 123 -13.57 12.86 -0.31
N ARG A 124 -12.54 13.43 -0.93
CA ARG A 124 -11.30 12.69 -1.22
C ARG A 124 -10.51 12.40 0.06
N ALA A 125 -10.50 13.34 1.01
CA ALA A 125 -9.82 13.18 2.30
C ALA A 125 -10.52 12.15 3.20
N SER A 126 -11.86 12.05 3.18
CA SER A 126 -12.60 11.12 4.03
C SER A 126 -12.24 9.65 3.74
N GLY A 127 -11.97 9.29 2.48
CA GLY A 127 -11.47 7.95 2.12
C GLY A 127 -10.06 7.65 2.65
N ALA A 128 -9.21 8.67 2.80
CA ALA A 128 -7.90 8.53 3.43
C ALA A 128 -8.01 8.42 4.96
N VAL A 129 -8.87 9.24 5.57
CA VAL A 129 -9.15 9.22 7.01
C VAL A 129 -9.72 7.88 7.46
N GLY A 130 -10.64 7.28 6.68
CA GLY A 130 -11.20 5.96 7.00
C GLY A 130 -10.15 4.86 7.07
N ARG A 131 -9.19 4.87 6.13
CA ARG A 131 -8.03 3.94 6.17
C ARG A 131 -7.16 4.21 7.39
N PHE A 132 -6.86 5.48 7.68
CA PHE A 132 -6.05 5.87 8.83
C PHE A 132 -6.65 5.46 10.19
N LEU A 133 -7.98 5.60 10.36
CA LEU A 133 -8.66 5.16 11.58
C LEU A 133 -8.61 3.64 11.75
N LYS A 134 -8.76 2.88 10.66
CA LYS A 134 -8.60 1.42 10.68
C LYS A 134 -7.17 1.02 11.09
N PHE A 135 -6.16 1.77 10.66
CA PHE A 135 -4.77 1.58 11.11
C PHE A 135 -4.60 1.84 12.62
N ARG A 136 -5.16 2.93 13.16
CA ARG A 136 -5.08 3.17 14.61
C ARG A 136 -5.72 2.06 15.44
N ALA A 137 -6.83 1.49 14.96
CA ALA A 137 -7.47 0.36 15.64
C ALA A 137 -6.54 -0.87 15.66
N LEU A 138 -5.99 -1.26 14.50
CA LEU A 138 -5.06 -2.39 14.40
C LEU A 138 -3.78 -2.19 15.21
N ALA A 139 -3.18 -0.99 15.16
CA ALA A 139 -1.98 -0.68 15.93
C ALA A 139 -2.22 -0.79 17.45
N LYS A 140 -3.40 -0.34 17.92
CA LYS A 140 -3.77 -0.46 19.33
C LYS A 140 -3.93 -1.91 19.77
N ASP A 141 -4.50 -2.76 18.90
CA ASP A 141 -4.65 -4.19 19.18
C ASP A 141 -3.30 -4.91 19.24
N ILE A 142 -2.35 -4.56 18.36
CA ILE A 142 -0.99 -5.13 18.39
C ILE A 142 -0.27 -4.75 19.68
N ILE A 143 -0.29 -3.47 20.06
CA ILE A 143 0.35 -2.98 21.29
C ILE A 143 -0.26 -3.70 22.51
N ARG A 144 -1.58 -3.90 22.52
CA ARG A 144 -2.25 -4.63 23.61
C ARG A 144 -1.80 -6.09 23.70
N ARG A 145 -1.65 -6.79 22.58
CA ARG A 145 -1.18 -8.17 22.57
C ARG A 145 0.27 -8.30 23.03
N GLN A 146 1.13 -7.35 22.67
CA GLN A 146 2.51 -7.34 23.15
C GLN A 146 2.56 -7.13 24.67
N ALA A 147 1.72 -6.24 25.21
CA ALA A 147 1.65 -6.05 26.66
C ALA A 147 1.16 -7.30 27.43
N GLU A 148 0.33 -8.15 26.81
CA GLU A 148 -0.14 -9.41 27.41
C GLU A 148 0.90 -10.54 27.35
N GLU A 149 1.93 -10.46 26.49
CA GLU A 149 3.03 -11.44 26.41
C GLU A 149 4.18 -11.14 27.40
N ASP A 150 4.28 -9.90 27.88
CA ASP A 150 5.34 -9.45 28.79
C ASP A 150 5.00 -9.68 30.29
N ASP A 151 3.76 -10.04 30.62
CA ASP A 151 3.25 -10.35 31.98
C ASP A 151 3.26 -11.87 32.29
#